data_AF-A0A9E5FKZ7-F1
#
_entry.id   AF-A0A9E5FKZ7-F1
#
_cell.length_a   1.000
_cell.length_b   1.000
_cell.length_c   1.000
_cell.angle_alpha   90.00
_cell.angle_beta   90.00
_cell.angle_gamma   90.00
#
_symmetry.space_group_name_H-M   'P 1'
#
loop_
_entity.id
_entity.type
_entity.pdbx_description
1 polymer ?
#
loop_
_entity_poly.entity_id
_entity_poly.type
_entity_poly.pdbx_seq_one_letter_code
_entity_poly.pdbx_strand_id
1 'polypeptide(L)'
;MVTIDRIPFPRPDEPVYAARSARADERGESGFNSVSIPRAGLLLAQGVGRLIRTMDDRGVAAVLDGRLANARYGSRLRKSLPEMYWTTDKDSVLAALRRLDEQYGD
;
A
#
# COMPACT_ATOMS: atom_id res chain seq x y z
N MET A 1 -14.46 2.08 -3.96
CA MET A 1 -13.40 1.87 -2.94
C MET A 1 -12.54 0.69 -3.37
N VAL A 2 -11.23 0.73 -3.09
CA VAL A 2 -10.32 -0.42 -3.17
C VAL A 2 -9.96 -0.85 -1.76
N THR A 3 -10.03 -2.15 -1.48
CA THR A 3 -9.66 -2.72 -0.18
C THR A 3 -8.44 -3.61 -0.34
N ILE A 4 -7.47 -3.44 0.53
CA ILE A 4 -6.25 -4.23 0.62
C ILE A 4 -6.23 -4.85 2.01
N ASP A 5 -6.38 -6.17 2.09
CA ASP A 5 -6.48 -6.90 3.35
C ASP A 5 -5.16 -6.90 4.12
N ARG A 6 -4.03 -7.02 3.42
CA ARG A 6 -2.68 -7.08 4.00
C ARG A 6 -1.63 -6.45 3.11
N ILE A 7 -0.52 -5.98 3.70
CA ILE A 7 0.63 -5.53 2.92
C ILE A 7 1.18 -6.72 2.10
N PRO A 8 1.29 -6.60 0.76
CA PRO A 8 1.68 -7.69 -0.14
C PRO A 8 3.20 -7.88 -0.14
N PHE A 9 3.76 -8.36 0.97
CA PHE A 9 5.15 -8.78 1.01
C PHE A 9 5.34 -10.03 0.14
N PRO A 10 6.47 -10.13 -0.60
CA PRO A 10 6.80 -11.33 -1.35
C PRO A 10 6.93 -12.52 -0.40
N ARG A 11 6.52 -13.70 -0.86
CA ARG A 11 6.64 -14.89 -0.02
C ARG A 11 8.10 -15.34 0.06
N PRO A 12 8.56 -15.86 1.22
CA PRO A 12 9.93 -16.35 1.35
C PRO A 12 10.29 -17.50 0.39
N ASP A 13 9.30 -18.27 -0.05
CA ASP A 13 9.48 -19.42 -0.95
C ASP A 13 9.54 -19.03 -2.44
N GLU A 14 9.40 -17.74 -2.79
CA GLU A 14 9.61 -17.28 -4.17
C GLU A 14 11.13 -17.20 -4.48
N PRO A 15 11.68 -18.09 -5.35
CA PRO A 15 13.13 -18.30 -5.44
C PRO A 15 13.92 -17.05 -5.83
N VAL A 16 13.35 -16.24 -6.73
CA VAL A 16 13.97 -14.99 -7.20
C VAL A 16 14.06 -13.95 -6.07
N TYR A 17 13.04 -13.85 -5.22
CA TYR A 17 13.05 -12.91 -4.09
C TYR A 17 13.96 -13.36 -2.97
N ALA A 18 13.96 -14.66 -2.67
CA ALA A 18 14.88 -15.25 -1.70
C ALA A 18 16.34 -14.99 -2.11
N ALA A 19 16.69 -15.26 -3.37
CA ALA A 19 18.03 -15.03 -3.89
C ALA A 19 18.45 -13.54 -3.85
N ARG A 20 17.54 -12.63 -4.21
CA ARG A 20 17.80 -11.18 -4.14
C ARG A 20 18.00 -10.69 -2.71
N SER A 21 17.20 -11.21 -1.78
CA SER A 21 17.29 -10.84 -0.36
C SER A 21 18.60 -11.35 0.24
N ALA A 22 18.94 -12.62 0.00
CA ALA A 22 20.19 -13.23 0.43
C ALA A 22 21.42 -12.47 -0.10
N ARG A 23 21.41 -12.10 -1.38
CA ARG A 23 22.49 -11.29 -1.98
C ARG A 23 22.62 -9.90 -1.35
N ALA A 24 21.52 -9.29 -0.91
CA ALA A 24 21.59 -8.03 -0.19
C ALA A 24 22.20 -8.23 1.21
N ASP A 25 21.78 -9.29 1.90
CA ASP A 25 22.30 -9.65 3.23
C ASP A 25 23.81 -9.96 3.17
N GLU A 26 24.28 -10.66 2.13
CA GLU A 26 25.71 -10.94 1.88
C GLU A 26 26.56 -9.67 1.73
N ARG A 27 25.96 -8.55 1.31
CA ARG A 27 26.62 -7.24 1.19
C ARG A 27 26.53 -6.40 2.47
N GLY A 28 25.99 -6.96 3.56
CA GLY A 28 25.75 -6.24 4.81
C GLY A 28 24.57 -5.28 4.76
N GLU A 29 23.74 -5.34 3.71
CA GLU A 29 22.46 -4.65 3.66
C GLU A 29 21.37 -5.49 4.34
N SER A 30 20.17 -4.95 4.50
CA SER A 30 19.02 -5.74 4.94
C SER A 30 18.15 -6.06 3.73
N GLY A 31 18.07 -7.34 3.34
CA GLY A 31 17.23 -7.80 2.23
C GLY A 31 15.76 -7.42 2.39
N PHE A 32 15.25 -7.43 3.62
CA PHE A 32 13.92 -6.91 3.90
C PHE A 32 13.77 -5.43 3.52
N ASN A 33 14.76 -4.60 3.87
CA ASN A 33 14.73 -3.17 3.60
C ASN A 33 14.99 -2.81 2.13
N SER A 34 15.93 -3.49 1.47
CA SER A 34 16.34 -3.19 0.09
C SER A 34 15.57 -3.94 -0.98
N VAL A 35 14.91 -5.07 -0.62
CA VAL A 35 14.17 -5.91 -1.58
C VAL A 35 12.69 -5.98 -1.22
N SER A 36 12.34 -6.42 -0.01
CA SER A 36 10.93 -6.70 0.34
C SER A 36 10.09 -5.43 0.43
N ILE A 37 10.58 -4.35 1.05
CA ILE A 37 9.85 -3.09 1.18
C ILE A 37 9.59 -2.43 -0.19
N PRO A 38 10.59 -2.23 -1.07
CA PRO A 38 10.34 -1.67 -2.39
C PRO A 38 9.35 -2.50 -3.21
N ARG A 39 9.43 -3.84 -3.11
CA ARG A 39 8.49 -4.72 -3.82
C ARG A 39 7.06 -4.57 -3.28
N ALA A 40 6.87 -4.60 -1.97
CA ALA A 40 5.56 -4.39 -1.36
C ALA A 40 4.99 -3.02 -1.72
N GLY A 41 5.83 -1.97 -1.71
CA GLY A 41 5.43 -0.61 -2.12
C GLY A 41 4.93 -0.56 -3.57
N LEU A 42 5.63 -1.21 -4.50
CA LEU A 42 5.20 -1.31 -5.90
C LEU A 42 3.85 -2.02 -6.06
N LEU A 43 3.67 -3.17 -5.39
CA LEU A 43 2.41 -3.93 -5.46
C LEU A 43 1.25 -3.17 -4.82
N LEU A 44 1.50 -2.47 -3.71
CA LEU A 44 0.52 -1.57 -3.10
C LEU A 44 0.13 -0.45 -4.06
N ALA A 45 1.10 0.20 -4.70
CA ALA A 45 0.85 1.27 -5.66
C ALA A 45 0.00 0.78 -6.85
N GLN A 46 0.27 -0.41 -7.36
CA GLN A 46 -0.53 -1.03 -8.41
C GLN A 46 -1.95 -1.36 -7.93
N GLY A 47 -2.10 -1.86 -6.71
CA GLY A 47 -3.42 -2.12 -6.11
C GLY A 47 -4.24 -0.85 -5.94
N VAL A 48 -3.63 0.20 -5.35
CA VAL A 48 -4.24 1.53 -5.17
C VAL A 48 -4.54 2.18 -6.51
N GLY A 49 -3.67 2.02 -7.52
CA GLY A 49 -3.89 2.55 -8.87
C GLY A 49 -5.15 2.03 -9.56
N ARG A 50 -5.73 0.90 -9.11
CA ARG A 50 -7.04 0.45 -9.62
C ARG A 50 -8.21 1.34 -9.19
N LEU A 51 -8.00 2.19 -8.19
CA LEU A 51 -8.97 3.17 -7.68
C LEU A 51 -9.06 4.41 -8.58
N ILE A 52 -7.95 4.83 -9.18
CA ILE A 52 -7.84 6.07 -9.96
C ILE A 52 -7.79 5.67 -11.44
N ARG A 53 -8.95 5.54 -12.10
CA ARG A 53 -9.05 5.19 -13.53
C ARG A 53 -9.15 6.42 -14.42
N THR A 54 -9.60 7.54 -13.89
CA THR A 54 -9.66 8.85 -14.56
C THR A 54 -9.14 9.97 -13.65
N MET A 55 -8.84 11.15 -14.21
CA MET A 55 -8.33 12.30 -13.44
C MET A 55 -9.34 12.82 -12.40
N ASP A 56 -10.64 12.59 -12.62
CA ASP A 56 -11.72 13.06 -11.77
C ASP A 56 -12.25 11.97 -10.83
N ASP A 57 -11.70 10.75 -10.90
CA ASP A 57 -12.11 9.66 -10.02
C ASP A 57 -11.75 9.98 -8.58
N ARG A 58 -12.77 10.02 -7.72
CA ARG A 58 -12.60 10.10 -6.28
C ARG A 58 -12.91 8.76 -5.63
N GLY A 59 -12.16 8.43 -4.60
CA GLY A 59 -12.31 7.14 -3.96
C GLY A 59 -11.53 7.02 -2.66
N VAL A 60 -11.77 5.90 -1.97
CA VAL A 60 -11.02 5.48 -0.80
C VAL A 60 -10.20 4.23 -1.13
N ALA A 61 -8.93 4.22 -0.73
CA ALA A 61 -8.11 3.02 -0.64
C ALA A 61 -7.97 2.63 0.83
N ALA A 62 -8.58 1.51 1.24
CA ALA A 62 -8.54 1.02 2.61
C ALA A 62 -7.51 -0.10 2.73
N VAL A 63 -6.44 0.14 3.50
CA VAL A 63 -5.46 -0.89 3.85
C VAL A 63 -5.75 -1.37 5.27
N LEU A 64 -6.20 -2.62 5.39
CA LEU A 64 -6.64 -3.22 6.66
C LEU A 64 -5.49 -3.81 7.50
N ASP A 65 -4.27 -3.36 7.21
CA ASP A 65 -3.04 -3.77 7.86
C ASP A 65 -2.46 -2.61 8.66
N GLY A 66 -2.60 -2.66 9.99
CA GLY A 66 -2.13 -1.62 10.90
C GLY A 66 -0.63 -1.34 10.80
N ARG A 67 0.16 -2.22 10.18
CA ARG A 67 1.60 -1.99 9.96
C ARG A 67 1.86 -0.83 9.00
N LEU A 68 0.94 -0.50 8.09
CA LEU A 68 1.11 0.66 7.22
C LEU A 68 1.15 1.98 8.01
N ALA A 69 0.34 2.06 9.08
CA ALA A 69 0.31 3.21 9.98
C ALA A 69 1.46 3.17 10.98
N ASN A 70 1.70 2.01 11.61
CA ASN A 70 2.49 1.91 12.84
C ASN A 70 3.93 1.42 12.64
N ALA A 71 4.23 0.66 11.58
CA ALA A 71 5.57 0.12 11.40
C ALA A 71 6.55 1.22 10.97
N ARG A 72 7.81 1.14 11.41
CA ARG A 72 8.87 2.08 11.02
C ARG A 72 9.03 2.20 9.50
N TYR A 73 8.80 1.13 8.76
CA TYR A 73 8.85 1.11 7.30
C TYR A 73 7.58 1.62 6.62
N GLY A 74 6.48 1.80 7.36
CA GLY A 74 5.18 2.22 6.80
C GLY A 74 5.28 3.56 6.08
N SER A 75 6.15 4.46 6.54
CA SER A 75 6.43 5.73 5.85
C SER A 75 7.05 5.53 4.46
N ARG A 76 7.92 4.54 4.26
CA ARG A 76 8.48 4.21 2.94
C ARG A 76 7.41 3.65 2.01
N LEU A 77 6.53 2.78 2.52
CA LEU A 77 5.41 2.25 1.73
C LEU A 77 4.44 3.36 1.32
N ARG A 78 4.10 4.27 2.25
CA ARG A 78 3.24 5.43 1.94
C ARG A 78 3.84 6.33 0.86
N LYS A 79 5.17 6.51 0.85
CA LYS A 79 5.88 7.26 -0.21
C LYS A 79 5.84 6.58 -1.59
N SER A 80 5.56 5.29 -1.66
CA SER A 80 5.39 4.58 -2.93
C SER A 80 3.99 4.76 -3.53
N LEU A 81 3.04 5.30 -2.76
CA LEU A 81 1.66 5.49 -3.18
C LEU A 81 1.48 6.90 -3.78
N PRO A 82 0.44 7.09 -4.62
CA PRO A 82 0.03 8.42 -5.06
C PRO A 82 -0.19 9.37 -3.87
N GLU A 83 -0.10 10.67 -4.13
CA GLU A 83 -0.46 11.67 -3.13
C GLU A 83 -1.94 11.54 -2.77
N MET A 84 -2.22 11.31 -1.50
CA MET A 84 -3.56 11.05 -0.97
C MET A 84 -3.67 11.65 0.43
N TYR A 85 -4.90 11.96 0.82
CA TYR A 85 -5.21 12.24 2.22
C TYR A 85 -5.13 10.96 3.06
N TRP A 86 -4.37 11.01 4.17
CA TRP A 86 -4.14 9.87 5.06
C TRP A 86 -4.94 10.00 6.35
N THR A 87 -5.64 8.94 6.73
CA THR A 87 -6.32 8.86 8.03
C THR A 87 -6.38 7.41 8.53
N THR A 88 -6.38 7.24 9.85
CA THR A 88 -6.74 5.98 10.52
C THR A 88 -8.08 6.07 11.23
N ASP A 89 -8.76 7.22 11.14
CA ASP A 89 -10.07 7.43 11.72
C ASP A 89 -11.16 6.82 10.82
N LYS A 90 -11.91 5.87 11.37
CA LYS A 90 -12.99 5.17 10.66
C LYS A 90 -14.12 6.13 10.30
N ASP A 91 -14.46 7.08 11.17
CA ASP A 91 -15.61 7.95 10.96
C ASP A 91 -15.34 8.93 9.81
N SER A 92 -14.13 9.47 9.72
CA SER A 92 -13.65 10.24 8.57
C SER A 92 -13.80 9.48 7.25
N VAL A 93 -13.44 8.18 7.22
CA VAL A 93 -13.56 7.33 6.03
C VAL A 93 -15.02 7.10 5.66
N LEU A 94 -15.86 6.75 6.63
CA LEU A 94 -17.30 6.53 6.39
C LEU A 94 -17.98 7.80 5.90
N ALA A 95 -17.64 8.96 6.46
CA ALA A 95 -18.15 10.25 6.00
C ALA A 95 -17.70 10.56 4.56
N ALA A 96 -16.45 10.24 4.21
CA ALA A 96 -15.96 10.40 2.84
C ALA A 96 -16.72 9.49 1.86
N LEU A 97 -16.94 8.22 2.21
CA LEU A 97 -17.69 7.29 1.38
C LEU A 97 -19.14 7.74 1.16
N ARG A 98 -19.83 8.25 2.19
CA ARG A 98 -21.18 8.81 2.06
C ARG A 98 -21.23 9.99 1.07
N ARG A 99 -20.28 10.94 1.18
CA ARG A 99 -20.21 12.08 0.24
C ARG A 99 -19.97 11.63 -1.20
N LEU A 100 -19.20 10.56 -1.41
CA LEU A 100 -18.97 10.01 -2.75
C LEU A 100 -20.23 9.34 -3.29
N ASP A 101 -20.95 8.60 -2.45
CA ASP A 101 -22.22 7.97 -2.82
C ASP A 101 -23.27 9.02 -3.22
N GLU A 102 -23.41 10.11 -2.45
CA GLU A 102 -24.30 11.24 -2.77
C GLU A 102 -23.93 11.97 -4.08
N GLN A 103 -22.64 11.98 -4.44
CA GLN A 103 -22.14 12.73 -5.60
C GLN A 103 -22.18 11.93 -6.92
N TYR A 104 -22.12 10.60 -6.83
CA TYR A 104 -22.02 9.71 -8.00
C TYR A 104 -23.12 8.63 -8.05
N GLY A 105 -24.02 8.59 -7.05
CA GLY A 105 -25.15 7.68 -6.98
C GLY A 105 -26.37 8.22 -7.72
N ASP A 106 -26.41 7.96 -9.03
CA ASP A 106 -27.64 7.87 -9.83
C ASP A 106 -27.88 6.40 -10.21
#